data_AF-W2M2E9-F1
#
_entry.id   AF-W2M2E9-F1
#
_cell.length_a   1.000
_cell.length_b   1.000
_cell.length_c   1.000
_cell.angle_alpha   90.00
_cell.angle_beta   90.00
_cell.angle_gamma   90.00
#
_symmetry.space_group_name_H-M   'P 1'
#
loop_
_entity.id
_entity.type
_entity.pdbx_description
1 polymer ?
#
loop_
_entity_poly.entity_id
_entity_poly.type
_entity_poly.pdbx_seq_one_letter_code
_entity_poly.pdbx_strand_id
1 'polypeptide(L)'
;QLLACVVTRFRCQYHHGPMSSLVPSVDNGAFVDLTSSPCSSPRSAARRGPAVVSTVELADPSLVLADVRASLSALQQAVDQTETLRELRWNDEVLRREFLASRRRAKDLNRQLAGAANTASPYKRLDYSRELEACRLRYRDLKLRYNEAVSEFNDCISTLEAQLAAASSFGVIVPPDTARRIADLESQLARSQIDLQVARDRQSALASELRVSATSHKAAQAEIARLEAAIKRKNGRLRTLNDNYERRLR
;
A
#
# COMPACT_ATOMS: atom_id res chain seq x y z
N GLN A 1 0.57 -3.92 -11.40
CA GLN A 1 0.32 -3.10 -10.19
C GLN A 1 1.52 -2.27 -9.76
N LEU A 2 2.73 -2.84 -9.61
CA LEU A 2 3.94 -2.06 -9.24
C LEU A 2 4.28 -0.94 -10.24
N LEU A 3 4.33 -1.23 -11.54
CA LEU A 3 4.54 -0.23 -12.61
C LEU A 3 3.48 0.87 -12.61
N ALA A 4 2.20 0.50 -12.47
CA ALA A 4 1.09 1.46 -12.39
C ALA A 4 1.22 2.40 -11.18
N CYS A 5 1.59 1.88 -10.00
CA CYS A 5 1.88 2.67 -8.79
C CYS A 5 3.09 3.60 -8.97
N VAL A 6 4.14 3.16 -9.67
CA VAL A 6 5.30 4.01 -9.96
C VAL A 6 4.91 5.14 -10.90
N VAL A 7 4.23 4.86 -12.02
CA VAL A 7 3.81 5.88 -12.99
C VAL A 7 2.87 6.91 -12.36
N THR A 8 1.85 6.49 -11.60
CA THR A 8 0.92 7.43 -10.91
C THR A 8 1.61 8.29 -9.86
N ARG A 9 2.48 7.70 -9.03
CA ARG A 9 3.22 8.44 -8.00
C ARG A 9 4.21 9.46 -8.60
N PHE A 10 4.70 9.19 -9.81
CA PHE A 10 5.59 10.09 -10.54
C PHE A 10 4.82 11.22 -11.27
N ARG A 11 3.66 10.95 -11.89
CA ARG A 11 2.79 11.98 -12.49
C ARG A 11 2.37 13.06 -11.49
N CYS A 12 2.02 12.67 -10.26
CA CYS A 12 1.59 13.62 -9.22
C CYS A 12 2.70 14.58 -8.73
N GLN A 13 3.99 14.25 -8.92
CA GLN A 13 5.09 15.10 -8.46
C GLN A 13 5.56 16.13 -9.49
N TYR A 14 5.33 15.90 -10.78
CA TYR A 14 5.80 16.77 -11.87
C TYR A 14 4.70 17.63 -12.51
N HIS A 15 3.42 17.45 -12.14
CA HIS A 15 2.35 18.40 -12.43
C HIS A 15 2.32 19.57 -11.44
N HIS A 16 3.39 20.37 -11.41
CA HIS A 16 3.34 21.76 -10.97
C HIS A 16 3.65 22.62 -12.20
N GLY A 17 2.59 22.95 -12.96
CA GLY A 17 2.67 23.49 -14.33
C GLY A 17 2.99 24.98 -14.44
N PRO A 18 2.80 25.58 -15.63
CA PRO A 18 2.53 27.00 -15.75
C PRO A 18 1.01 27.27 -15.72
N MET A 19 0.67 28.37 -15.06
CA MET A 19 -0.63 29.04 -15.02
C MET A 19 -1.24 29.29 -16.41
N SER A 20 -2.49 28.84 -16.65
CA SER A 20 -3.64 29.66 -17.10
C SER A 20 -4.79 28.82 -17.69
N SER A 21 -5.97 28.98 -17.05
CA SER A 21 -7.36 28.96 -17.56
C SER A 21 -7.80 28.00 -18.69
N LEU A 22 -8.63 27.00 -18.36
CA LEU A 22 -10.09 26.99 -18.57
C LEU A 22 -10.69 25.63 -18.11
N VAL A 23 -11.88 25.71 -17.48
CA VAL A 23 -12.67 24.66 -16.80
C VAL A 23 -13.50 23.85 -17.82
N PRO A 24 -13.94 22.60 -17.51
CA PRO A 24 -14.07 21.51 -18.48
C PRO A 24 -15.47 21.33 -19.07
N SER A 25 -15.56 20.62 -20.19
CA SER A 25 -16.82 20.10 -20.73
C SER A 25 -16.95 18.62 -20.36
N VAL A 26 -17.93 18.32 -19.52
CA VAL A 26 -18.47 16.98 -19.28
C VAL A 26 -19.53 16.74 -20.33
N ASP A 27 -19.49 15.61 -21.04
CA ASP A 27 -20.68 15.09 -21.70
C ASP A 27 -20.77 13.55 -21.62
N ASN A 28 -22.00 13.16 -21.31
CA ASN A 28 -22.52 11.84 -20.97
C ASN A 28 -22.79 10.96 -22.20
N GLY A 29 -22.89 9.65 -21.96
CA GLY A 29 -23.68 8.72 -22.75
C GLY A 29 -23.25 7.27 -22.51
N ALA A 30 -24.09 6.27 -22.28
CA ALA A 30 -25.54 6.20 -22.10
C ALA A 30 -25.84 4.88 -21.37
N PHE A 31 -26.73 4.91 -20.39
CA PHE A 31 -27.31 3.71 -19.77
C PHE A 31 -28.46 3.23 -20.67
N VAL A 32 -28.46 1.96 -21.06
CA VAL A 32 -29.65 1.29 -21.60
C VAL A 32 -30.11 0.28 -20.56
N ASP A 33 -31.19 0.65 -19.91
CA ASP A 33 -32.05 -0.16 -19.07
C ASP A 33 -33.06 -0.89 -19.97
N LEU A 34 -33.19 -2.20 -19.82
CA LEU A 34 -34.36 -2.95 -20.28
C LEU A 34 -34.74 -3.95 -19.19
N THR A 35 -35.54 -3.48 -18.25
CA THR A 35 -36.44 -4.28 -17.44
C THR A 35 -37.43 -5.05 -18.32
N SER A 36 -37.60 -6.36 -18.13
CA SER A 36 -38.90 -6.99 -17.80
C SER A 36 -38.83 -8.53 -17.63
N SER A 37 -39.53 -9.00 -16.59
CA SER A 37 -39.80 -10.37 -16.11
C SER A 37 -41.00 -11.02 -16.87
N PRO A 38 -41.57 -12.23 -16.56
CA PRO A 38 -41.21 -13.27 -15.58
C PRO A 38 -41.28 -14.76 -16.06
N CYS A 39 -40.87 -15.66 -15.16
CA CYS A 39 -41.05 -17.11 -15.02
C CYS A 39 -41.85 -17.95 -16.05
N SER A 40 -41.27 -19.10 -16.43
CA SER A 40 -41.96 -20.41 -16.50
C SER A 40 -40.96 -21.58 -16.48
N SER A 41 -41.26 -22.60 -15.67
CA SER A 41 -40.64 -23.93 -15.59
C SER A 41 -41.78 -24.92 -15.26
N PRO A 42 -41.72 -26.26 -15.47
CA PRO A 42 -40.74 -27.10 -16.19
C PRO A 42 -41.39 -28.05 -17.22
N ARG A 43 -40.60 -28.71 -18.09
CA ARG A 43 -40.83 -30.14 -18.45
C ARG A 43 -39.65 -30.79 -19.16
N SER A 44 -39.28 -31.95 -18.63
CA SER A 44 -38.17 -32.83 -18.99
C SER A 44 -38.28 -33.44 -20.39
N ALA A 45 -37.14 -33.63 -21.07
CA ALA A 45 -36.98 -34.70 -22.05
C ALA A 45 -35.50 -35.13 -22.13
N ALA A 46 -35.26 -36.39 -21.79
CA ALA A 46 -33.98 -37.06 -21.92
C ALA A 46 -33.57 -37.19 -23.40
N ARG A 47 -32.36 -36.78 -23.74
CA ARG A 47 -31.60 -37.39 -24.85
C ARG A 47 -30.10 -37.29 -24.58
N ARG A 48 -29.57 -38.44 -24.19
CA ARG A 48 -28.16 -38.78 -24.01
C ARG A 48 -27.47 -38.66 -25.38
N GLY A 49 -26.82 -37.54 -25.63
CA GLY A 49 -25.83 -37.39 -26.72
C GLY A 49 -24.45 -37.85 -26.24
N PRO A 50 -23.57 -38.35 -27.12
CA PRO A 50 -22.22 -38.72 -26.73
C PRO A 50 -21.50 -37.48 -26.21
N ALA A 51 -20.90 -37.58 -25.03
CA ALA A 51 -20.02 -36.55 -24.51
C ALA A 51 -18.85 -36.41 -25.48
N VAL A 52 -18.84 -35.32 -26.26
CA VAL A 52 -17.61 -34.84 -26.88
C VAL A 52 -16.71 -34.49 -25.71
N VAL A 53 -15.79 -35.39 -25.41
CA VAL A 53 -14.65 -35.14 -24.54
C VAL A 53 -13.93 -33.98 -25.21
N SER A 54 -14.14 -32.77 -24.69
CA SER A 54 -13.32 -31.62 -25.01
C SER A 54 -11.91 -32.01 -24.59
N THR A 55 -11.11 -32.46 -25.54
CA THR A 55 -9.66 -32.53 -25.40
C THR A 55 -9.22 -31.17 -24.91
N VAL A 56 -8.90 -31.11 -23.62
CA VAL A 56 -8.13 -30.03 -23.04
C VAL A 56 -6.85 -30.01 -23.85
N GLU A 57 -6.73 -29.04 -24.75
CA GLU A 57 -5.44 -28.65 -25.30
C GLU A 57 -4.68 -28.12 -24.09
N LEU A 58 -3.95 -29.01 -23.42
CA LEU A 58 -2.99 -28.67 -22.40
C LEU A 58 -2.00 -27.75 -23.11
N ALA A 59 -2.09 -26.45 -22.84
CA ALA A 59 -1.12 -25.48 -23.30
C ALA A 59 0.26 -26.08 -23.06
N ASP A 60 1.05 -26.15 -24.12
CA ASP A 60 2.36 -26.79 -24.12
C ASP A 60 3.16 -26.24 -22.92
N PRO A 61 3.56 -27.07 -21.93
CA PRO A 61 4.26 -26.59 -20.74
C PRO A 61 5.52 -25.78 -21.07
N SER A 62 6.09 -26.00 -22.26
CA SER A 62 7.19 -25.22 -22.81
C SER A 62 6.81 -23.78 -23.19
N LEU A 63 5.59 -23.54 -23.66
CA LEU A 63 5.03 -22.22 -23.96
C LEU A 63 4.84 -21.41 -22.68
N VAL A 64 4.33 -22.04 -21.62
CA VAL A 64 4.15 -21.41 -20.30
C VAL A 64 5.49 -21.00 -19.69
N LEU A 65 6.53 -21.83 -19.82
CA LEU A 65 7.89 -21.49 -19.37
C LEU A 65 8.51 -20.35 -20.19
N ALA A 66 8.26 -20.31 -21.50
CA ALA A 66 8.72 -19.22 -22.37
C ALA A 66 8.05 -17.88 -21.99
N ASP A 67 6.74 -17.89 -21.73
CA ASP A 67 5.98 -16.72 -21.30
C ASP A 67 6.42 -16.20 -19.93
N VAL A 68 6.70 -17.10 -18.98
CA VAL A 68 7.26 -16.74 -17.67
C VAL A 68 8.65 -16.13 -17.82
N ARG A 69 9.50 -16.70 -18.68
CA ARG A 69 10.83 -16.16 -18.96
C ARG A 69 10.77 -14.79 -19.61
N ALA A 70 9.88 -14.60 -20.58
CA ALA A 70 9.63 -13.30 -21.21
C ALA A 70 9.14 -12.26 -20.18
N SER A 71 8.24 -12.67 -19.28
CA SER A 71 7.74 -11.82 -18.18
C SER A 71 8.84 -11.43 -17.20
N LEU A 72 9.74 -12.35 -16.85
CA LEU A 72 10.88 -12.09 -15.97
C LEU A 72 11.89 -11.13 -16.62
N SER A 73 12.18 -11.31 -17.91
CA SER A 73 13.04 -10.39 -18.66
C SER A 73 12.43 -9.00 -18.80
N ALA A 74 11.12 -8.89 -19.06
CA ALA A 74 10.40 -7.62 -19.09
C ALA A 74 10.40 -6.93 -17.70
N LEU A 75 10.27 -7.72 -16.61
CA LEU A 75 10.37 -7.18 -15.26
C LEU A 75 11.78 -6.65 -14.96
N GLN A 76 12.83 -7.37 -15.35
CA GLN A 76 14.20 -6.90 -15.19
C GLN A 76 14.43 -5.59 -15.98
N GLN A 77 13.98 -5.54 -17.23
CA GLN A 77 14.08 -4.32 -18.04
C GLN A 77 13.34 -3.14 -17.41
N ALA A 78 12.16 -3.37 -16.84
CA ALA A 78 11.42 -2.34 -16.11
C ALA A 78 12.17 -1.86 -14.85
N VAL A 79 12.84 -2.76 -14.13
CA VAL A 79 13.68 -2.40 -12.97
C VAL A 79 14.84 -1.51 -13.42
N ASP A 80 15.59 -1.91 -14.46
CA ASP A 80 16.72 -1.14 -14.99
C ASP A 80 16.26 0.26 -15.45
N GLN A 81 15.09 0.37 -16.10
CA GLN A 81 14.47 1.64 -16.49
C GLN A 81 14.04 2.51 -15.29
N THR A 82 13.65 1.91 -14.17
CA THR A 82 13.35 2.70 -12.95
C THR A 82 14.62 3.25 -12.30
N GLU A 83 15.77 2.59 -12.49
CA GLU A 83 17.06 3.10 -12.04
C GLU A 83 17.53 4.27 -12.91
N THR A 84 17.40 4.18 -14.23
CA THR A 84 17.72 5.32 -15.12
C THR A 84 16.81 6.52 -14.83
N LEU A 85 15.52 6.32 -14.54
CA LEU A 85 14.64 7.40 -14.08
C LEU A 85 15.08 8.02 -12.75
N ARG A 86 15.64 7.22 -11.83
CA ARG A 86 16.17 7.72 -10.56
C ARG A 86 17.40 8.60 -10.80
N GLU A 87 18.29 8.20 -11.69
CA GLU A 87 19.47 9.00 -12.07
C GLU A 87 19.08 10.29 -12.79
N LEU A 88 18.17 10.23 -13.77
CA LEU A 88 17.65 11.42 -14.46
C LEU A 88 17.00 12.40 -13.48
N ARG A 89 16.23 11.89 -12.50
CA ARG A 89 15.64 12.71 -11.44
C ARG A 89 16.69 13.40 -10.57
N TRP A 90 17.79 12.71 -10.24
CA TRP A 90 18.89 13.31 -9.49
C TRP A 90 19.56 14.44 -10.30
N ASN A 91 19.79 14.20 -11.59
CA ASN A 91 20.37 15.17 -12.50
C ASN A 91 19.48 16.41 -12.69
N ASP A 92 18.15 16.23 -12.81
CA ASP A 92 17.17 17.31 -12.86
C ASP A 92 17.24 18.22 -11.62
N GLU A 93 17.30 17.63 -10.41
CA GLU A 93 17.38 18.40 -9.17
C GLU A 93 18.70 19.20 -9.07
N VAL A 94 19.82 18.62 -9.53
CA VAL A 94 21.11 19.34 -9.62
C VAL A 94 21.01 20.50 -10.60
N LEU A 95 20.54 20.26 -11.82
CA LEU A 95 20.36 21.29 -12.85
C LEU A 95 19.43 22.42 -12.37
N ARG A 96 18.33 22.07 -11.71
CA ARG A 96 17.37 23.02 -11.15
C ARG A 96 18.00 23.92 -10.11
N ARG A 97 18.87 23.38 -9.24
CA ARG A 97 19.63 24.17 -8.26
C ARG A 97 20.60 25.14 -8.93
N GLU A 98 21.37 24.67 -9.90
CA GLU A 98 22.28 25.51 -10.68
C GLU A 98 21.53 26.64 -11.40
N PHE A 99 20.34 26.33 -11.93
CA PHE A 99 19.53 27.29 -12.69
C PHE A 99 19.06 28.43 -11.79
N LEU A 100 18.56 28.08 -10.60
CA LEU A 100 18.14 29.05 -9.60
C LEU A 100 19.33 29.87 -9.05
N ALA A 101 20.49 29.24 -8.87
CA ALA A 101 21.71 29.93 -8.46
C ALA A 101 22.19 30.94 -9.51
N SER A 102 22.25 30.54 -10.78
CA SER A 102 22.62 31.41 -11.90
C SER A 102 21.63 32.57 -12.07
N ARG A 103 20.32 32.30 -11.92
CA ARG A 103 19.28 33.34 -11.95
C ARG A 103 19.45 34.36 -10.82
N ARG A 104 19.78 33.92 -9.61
CA ARG A 104 20.06 34.82 -8.47
C ARG A 104 21.30 35.67 -8.73
N ARG A 105 22.39 35.05 -9.17
CA ARG A 105 23.65 35.76 -9.47
C ARG A 105 23.47 36.84 -10.54
N ALA A 106 22.71 36.57 -11.60
CA ALA A 106 22.41 37.57 -12.62
C ALA A 106 21.62 38.77 -12.05
N LYS A 107 20.68 38.53 -11.13
CA LYS A 107 19.94 39.61 -10.44
C LYS A 107 20.85 40.45 -9.54
N ASP A 108 21.76 39.80 -8.82
CA ASP A 108 22.72 40.50 -7.94
C ASP A 108 23.69 41.36 -8.74
N LEU A 109 24.21 40.84 -9.86
CA LEU A 109 25.07 41.59 -10.79
C LEU A 109 24.32 42.78 -11.41
N ASN A 110 23.06 42.62 -11.80
CA ASN A 110 22.23 43.75 -12.25
C ASN A 110 22.10 44.85 -11.18
N ARG A 111 21.90 44.46 -9.90
CA ARG A 111 21.83 45.42 -8.78
C ARG A 111 23.17 46.13 -8.58
N GLN A 112 24.28 45.40 -8.63
CA GLN A 112 25.62 45.98 -8.51
C GLN A 112 25.95 46.92 -9.66
N LEU A 113 25.56 46.56 -10.89
CA LEU A 113 25.71 47.41 -12.07
C LEU A 113 24.91 48.72 -11.93
N ALA A 114 23.66 48.63 -11.45
CA ALA A 114 22.84 49.81 -11.18
C ALA A 114 23.42 50.70 -10.07
N GLY A 115 23.98 50.10 -9.01
CA GLY A 115 24.66 50.85 -7.94
C GLY A 115 25.93 51.54 -8.42
N ALA A 116 26.77 50.82 -9.17
CA ALA A 116 27.99 51.35 -9.79
C ALA A 116 27.70 52.43 -10.82
N ALA A 117 26.52 52.38 -11.47
CA ALA A 117 26.10 53.42 -12.38
C ALA A 117 25.99 54.80 -11.70
N ASN A 118 25.67 54.80 -10.42
CA ASN A 118 25.49 56.00 -9.58
C ASN A 118 26.77 56.47 -8.88
N THR A 119 27.86 55.67 -8.87
CA THR A 119 29.10 55.93 -8.07
C THR A 119 30.35 56.27 -8.89
N ALA A 120 30.19 56.70 -10.15
CA ALA A 120 31.24 57.36 -10.96
C ALA A 120 32.56 56.58 -11.23
N SER A 121 32.64 55.25 -11.06
CA SER A 121 33.79 54.45 -11.52
C SER A 121 33.46 53.67 -12.80
N PRO A 122 33.94 54.10 -13.98
CA PRO A 122 33.66 53.46 -15.27
C PRO A 122 34.20 52.03 -15.36
N TYR A 123 35.37 51.78 -14.76
CA TYR A 123 36.04 50.48 -14.82
C TYR A 123 35.22 49.37 -14.15
N LYS A 124 34.71 49.61 -12.92
CA LYS A 124 33.87 48.63 -12.21
C LYS A 124 32.57 48.32 -12.97
N ARG A 125 32.01 49.32 -13.68
CA ARG A 125 30.80 49.14 -14.49
C ARG A 125 31.06 48.19 -15.67
N LEU A 126 32.22 48.29 -16.31
CA LEU A 126 32.62 47.40 -17.40
C LEU A 126 32.82 45.96 -16.90
N ASP A 127 33.46 45.79 -15.75
CA ASP A 127 33.66 44.47 -15.13
C ASP A 127 32.32 43.80 -14.80
N TYR A 128 31.40 44.50 -14.14
CA TYR A 128 30.05 43.98 -13.84
C TYR A 128 29.24 43.68 -15.10
N SER A 129 29.35 44.53 -16.13
CA SER A 129 28.67 44.30 -17.40
C SER A 129 29.18 43.02 -18.08
N ARG A 130 30.50 42.81 -18.09
CA ARG A 130 31.11 41.60 -18.68
C ARG A 130 30.72 40.34 -17.92
N GLU A 131 30.75 40.39 -16.59
CA GLU A 131 30.33 39.26 -15.75
C GLU A 131 28.83 38.94 -15.89
N LEU A 132 27.99 39.97 -16.04
CA LEU A 132 26.56 39.82 -16.26
C LEU A 132 26.28 39.11 -17.59
N GLU A 133 26.94 39.51 -18.68
CA GLU A 133 26.77 38.84 -19.98
C GLU A 133 27.27 37.38 -19.93
N ALA A 134 28.40 37.11 -19.29
CA ALA A 134 28.84 35.73 -19.05
C ALA A 134 27.82 34.93 -18.22
N CYS A 135 27.17 35.57 -17.25
CA CYS A 135 26.10 34.95 -16.45
C CYS A 135 24.83 34.67 -17.29
N ARG A 136 24.47 35.58 -18.21
CA ARG A 136 23.33 35.41 -19.12
C ARG A 136 23.55 34.25 -20.09
N LEU A 137 24.76 34.12 -20.64
CA LEU A 137 25.12 33.00 -21.51
C LEU A 137 25.05 31.66 -20.77
N ARG A 138 25.64 31.58 -19.57
CA ARG A 138 25.53 30.38 -18.70
C ARG A 138 24.09 30.01 -18.37
N TYR A 139 23.25 31.01 -18.11
CA TYR A 139 21.83 30.78 -17.86
C TYR A 139 21.09 30.23 -19.09
N ARG A 140 21.42 30.70 -20.30
CA ARG A 140 20.84 30.18 -21.54
C ARG A 140 21.25 28.73 -21.80
N ASP A 141 22.53 28.42 -21.66
CA ASP A 141 23.06 27.06 -21.76
C ASP A 141 22.33 26.11 -20.79
N LEU A 142 22.27 26.50 -19.53
CA LEU A 142 21.64 25.70 -18.48
C LEU A 142 20.13 25.52 -18.71
N LYS A 143 19.46 26.53 -19.30
CA LYS A 143 18.05 26.42 -19.70
C LYS A 143 17.86 25.37 -20.80
N LEU A 144 18.79 25.29 -21.76
CA LEU A 144 18.74 24.28 -22.82
C LEU A 144 18.94 22.88 -22.24
N ARG A 145 19.99 22.68 -21.43
CA ARG A 145 20.25 21.39 -20.75
C ARG A 145 19.08 20.95 -19.86
N TYR A 146 18.41 21.90 -19.21
CA TYR A 146 17.22 21.61 -18.39
C TYR A 146 16.06 21.13 -19.25
N ASN A 147 15.77 21.83 -20.35
CA ASN A 147 14.69 21.43 -21.26
C ASN A 147 14.96 20.05 -21.88
N GLU A 148 16.20 19.78 -22.26
CA GLU A 148 16.64 18.48 -22.79
C GLU A 148 16.43 17.35 -21.77
N ALA A 149 16.88 17.53 -20.52
CA ALA A 149 16.66 16.56 -19.46
C ALA A 149 15.16 16.31 -19.17
N VAL A 150 14.33 17.35 -19.24
CA VAL A 150 12.87 17.21 -19.10
C VAL A 150 12.27 16.44 -20.29
N SER A 151 12.76 16.65 -21.50
CA SER A 151 12.34 15.88 -22.68
C SER A 151 12.70 14.39 -22.55
N GLU A 152 13.96 14.07 -22.20
CA GLU A 152 14.40 12.68 -21.98
C GLU A 152 13.56 11.97 -20.91
N PHE A 153 13.23 12.69 -19.84
CA PHE A 153 12.38 12.15 -18.77
C PHE A 153 10.96 11.83 -19.27
N ASN A 154 10.37 12.71 -20.08
CA ASN A 154 9.04 12.48 -20.67
C ASN A 154 9.03 11.34 -21.68
N ASP A 155 10.10 11.18 -22.46
CA ASP A 155 10.24 10.07 -23.41
C ASP A 155 10.34 8.73 -22.67
N CYS A 156 11.08 8.70 -21.55
CA CYS A 156 11.17 7.52 -20.70
C CYS A 156 9.81 7.16 -20.08
N ILE A 157 9.07 8.15 -19.57
CA ILE A 157 7.70 7.93 -19.05
C ILE A 157 6.77 7.40 -20.14
N SER A 158 6.81 8.00 -21.34
CA SER A 158 5.96 7.61 -22.46
C SER A 158 6.26 6.17 -22.92
N THR A 159 7.54 5.78 -22.89
CA THR A 159 7.96 4.39 -23.16
C THR A 159 7.38 3.42 -22.13
N LEU A 160 7.48 3.76 -20.84
CA LEU A 160 6.93 2.93 -19.76
C LEU A 160 5.40 2.85 -19.80
N GLU A 161 4.72 3.94 -20.15
CA GLU A 161 3.26 3.97 -20.30
C GLU A 161 2.82 3.09 -21.47
N ALA A 162 3.52 3.14 -22.61
CA ALA A 162 3.25 2.27 -23.75
C ALA A 162 3.47 0.79 -23.41
N GLN A 163 4.56 0.47 -22.69
CA GLN A 163 4.82 -0.89 -22.20
C GLN A 163 3.74 -1.37 -21.23
N LEU A 164 3.30 -0.50 -20.30
CA LEU A 164 2.22 -0.81 -19.37
C LEU A 164 0.90 -1.02 -20.11
N ALA A 165 0.58 -0.21 -21.10
CA ALA A 165 -0.63 -0.38 -21.91
C ALA A 165 -0.60 -1.69 -22.70
N ALA A 166 0.54 -2.04 -23.30
CA ALA A 166 0.74 -3.31 -24.00
C ALA A 166 0.61 -4.51 -23.04
N ALA A 167 1.26 -4.46 -21.88
CA ALA A 167 1.19 -5.52 -20.86
C ALA A 167 -0.21 -5.62 -20.21
N SER A 168 -0.88 -4.49 -20.02
CA SER A 168 -2.25 -4.44 -19.48
C SER A 168 -3.30 -4.88 -20.49
N SER A 169 -2.97 -4.92 -21.79
CA SER A 169 -3.86 -5.47 -22.83
C SER A 169 -3.98 -6.99 -22.76
N PHE A 170 -3.06 -7.66 -22.05
CA PHE A 170 -3.27 -9.02 -21.56
C PHE A 170 -4.28 -8.95 -20.42
N GLY A 171 -5.56 -8.78 -20.78
CA GLY A 171 -6.64 -9.18 -19.91
C GLY A 171 -6.40 -10.65 -19.59
N VAL A 172 -6.05 -10.96 -18.34
CA VAL A 172 -6.09 -12.33 -17.84
C VAL A 172 -7.58 -12.71 -17.92
N ILE A 173 -7.98 -13.32 -19.04
CA ILE A 173 -9.28 -13.95 -19.17
C ILE A 173 -9.19 -15.15 -18.25
N VAL A 174 -9.55 -14.94 -16.98
CA VAL A 174 -9.71 -16.02 -16.02
C VAL A 174 -10.82 -16.91 -16.58
N PRO A 175 -10.53 -18.17 -16.97
CA PRO A 175 -11.57 -19.05 -17.48
C PRO A 175 -12.71 -19.15 -16.46
N PRO A 176 -13.98 -19.27 -16.89
CA PRO A 176 -15.12 -19.29 -15.97
C PRO A 176 -14.97 -20.31 -14.82
N ASP A 177 -14.31 -21.44 -15.08
CA ASP A 177 -13.99 -22.46 -14.08
C ASP A 177 -13.00 -21.96 -13.02
N THR A 178 -11.98 -21.20 -13.42
CA THR A 178 -11.02 -20.60 -12.48
C THR A 178 -11.67 -19.49 -11.65
N ALA A 179 -12.53 -18.68 -12.26
CA ALA A 179 -13.28 -17.64 -11.54
C ALA A 179 -14.22 -18.27 -10.49
N ARG A 180 -14.90 -19.36 -10.85
CA ARG A 180 -15.74 -20.12 -9.93
C ARG A 180 -14.95 -20.72 -8.77
N ARG A 181 -13.78 -21.33 -9.05
CA ARG A 181 -12.89 -21.88 -8.03
C ARG A 181 -12.36 -20.81 -7.08
N ILE A 182 -12.07 -19.61 -7.58
CA ILE A 182 -11.67 -18.46 -6.75
C ILE A 182 -12.82 -18.07 -5.81
N ALA A 183 -14.05 -17.91 -6.34
CA ALA A 183 -15.22 -17.56 -5.53
C ALA A 183 -15.55 -18.63 -4.47
N ASP A 184 -15.37 -19.91 -4.79
CA ASP A 184 -15.54 -21.00 -3.83
C ASP A 184 -14.48 -20.94 -2.72
N LEU A 185 -13.23 -20.66 -3.05
CA LEU A 185 -12.14 -20.51 -2.08
C LEU A 185 -12.35 -19.27 -1.19
N GLU A 186 -12.80 -18.15 -1.74
CA GLU A 186 -13.17 -16.96 -0.97
C GLU A 186 -14.30 -17.26 0.02
N SER A 187 -15.31 -18.00 -0.43
CA SER A 187 -16.42 -18.45 0.42
C SER A 187 -15.94 -19.38 1.55
N GLN A 188 -15.03 -20.32 1.25
CA GLN A 188 -14.41 -21.20 2.24
C GLN A 188 -13.57 -20.43 3.26
N LEU A 189 -12.83 -19.41 2.80
CA LEU A 189 -12.01 -18.57 3.65
C LEU A 189 -12.88 -17.75 4.61
N ALA A 190 -13.95 -17.13 4.11
CA ALA A 190 -14.90 -16.38 4.94
C ALA A 190 -15.54 -17.27 6.01
N ARG A 191 -15.91 -18.50 5.64
CA ARG A 191 -16.47 -19.48 6.58
C ARG A 191 -15.45 -19.90 7.65
N SER A 192 -14.21 -20.16 7.23
CA SER A 192 -13.11 -20.51 8.14
C SER A 192 -12.79 -19.37 9.12
N GLN A 193 -12.88 -18.11 8.67
CA GLN A 193 -12.68 -16.95 9.55
C GLN A 193 -13.78 -16.84 10.62
N ILE A 194 -15.04 -17.08 10.25
CA ILE A 194 -16.16 -17.11 11.19
C ILE A 194 -15.97 -18.24 12.22
N ASP A 195 -15.67 -19.45 11.76
CA ASP A 195 -15.48 -20.61 12.64
C ASP A 195 -14.33 -20.40 13.62
N LEU A 196 -13.22 -19.80 13.16
CA LEU A 196 -12.09 -19.43 14.01
C LEU A 196 -12.49 -18.39 15.06
N GLN A 197 -13.32 -17.41 14.70
CA GLN A 197 -13.81 -16.41 15.65
C GLN A 197 -14.70 -17.04 16.72
N VAL A 198 -15.62 -17.92 16.32
CA VAL A 198 -16.47 -18.67 17.26
C VAL A 198 -15.63 -19.53 18.21
N ALA A 199 -14.56 -20.18 17.70
CA ALA A 199 -13.65 -20.95 18.54
C ALA A 199 -12.92 -20.07 19.57
N ARG A 200 -12.47 -18.88 19.18
CA ARG A 200 -11.85 -17.90 20.09
C ARG A 200 -12.83 -17.43 21.17
N ASP A 201 -14.06 -17.14 20.79
CA ASP A 201 -15.09 -16.66 21.73
C ASP A 201 -15.43 -17.75 22.77
N ARG A 202 -15.55 -19.01 22.33
CA ARG A 202 -15.71 -20.16 23.24
C ARG A 202 -14.52 -20.34 24.17
N GLN A 203 -13.29 -20.20 23.66
CA GLN A 203 -12.09 -20.30 24.47
C GLN A 203 -12.03 -19.17 25.53
N SER A 204 -12.44 -17.95 25.17
CA SER A 204 -12.54 -16.83 26.08
C SER A 204 -13.59 -17.07 27.18
N ALA A 205 -14.76 -17.60 26.81
CA ALA A 205 -15.81 -17.96 27.76
C ALA A 205 -15.33 -19.01 28.78
N LEU A 206 -14.71 -20.10 28.32
CA LEU A 206 -14.14 -21.12 29.20
C LEU A 206 -13.03 -20.58 30.11
N ALA A 207 -12.17 -19.70 29.60
CA ALA A 207 -11.14 -19.04 30.41
C ALA A 207 -11.75 -18.13 31.48
N SER A 208 -12.86 -17.47 31.18
CA SER A 208 -13.61 -16.66 32.14
C SER A 208 -14.23 -17.53 33.23
N GLU A 209 -14.92 -18.61 32.86
CA GLU A 209 -15.50 -19.56 33.82
C GLU A 209 -14.43 -20.19 34.73
N LEU A 210 -13.28 -20.56 34.18
CA LEU A 210 -12.14 -21.08 34.98
C LEU A 210 -11.64 -20.06 36.01
N ARG A 211 -11.56 -18.76 35.65
CA ARG A 211 -11.17 -17.72 36.59
C ARG A 211 -12.20 -17.58 37.71
N VAL A 212 -13.49 -17.56 37.37
CA VAL A 212 -14.58 -17.49 38.35
C VAL A 212 -14.53 -18.70 39.29
N SER A 213 -14.41 -19.91 38.74
CA SER A 213 -14.28 -21.15 39.52
C SER A 213 -13.06 -21.14 40.45
N ALA A 214 -11.91 -20.67 39.96
CA ALA A 214 -10.70 -20.54 40.78
C ALA A 214 -10.87 -19.56 41.95
N THR A 215 -11.55 -18.43 41.74
CA THR A 215 -11.86 -17.48 42.83
C THR A 215 -12.82 -18.08 43.87
N SER A 216 -13.84 -18.81 43.42
CA SER A 216 -14.78 -19.51 44.28
C SER A 216 -14.07 -20.60 45.10
N HIS A 217 -13.22 -21.41 44.47
CA HIS A 217 -12.44 -22.44 45.14
C HIS A 217 -11.51 -21.85 46.22
N LYS A 218 -10.82 -20.74 45.90
CA LYS A 218 -9.97 -20.03 46.86
C LYS A 218 -10.76 -19.50 48.05
N ALA A 219 -11.97 -18.97 47.82
CA ALA A 219 -12.85 -18.51 48.89
C ALA A 219 -13.35 -19.67 49.77
N ALA A 220 -13.76 -20.78 49.17
CA ALA A 220 -14.16 -21.98 49.89
C ALA A 220 -13.00 -22.52 50.76
N GLN A 221 -11.78 -22.56 50.21
CA GLN A 221 -10.59 -23.00 50.95
C GLN A 221 -10.25 -22.08 52.13
N ALA A 222 -10.44 -20.77 51.97
CA ALA A 222 -10.29 -19.82 53.08
C ALA A 222 -11.31 -20.05 54.20
N GLU A 223 -12.57 -20.38 53.86
CA GLU A 223 -13.59 -20.69 54.87
C GLU A 223 -13.31 -22.02 55.58
N ILE A 224 -12.84 -23.04 54.87
CA ILE A 224 -12.39 -24.30 55.49
C ILE A 224 -11.29 -24.02 56.51
N ALA A 225 -10.25 -23.26 56.15
CA ALA A 225 -9.17 -22.91 57.07
C ALA A 225 -9.68 -22.12 58.29
N ARG A 226 -10.66 -21.24 58.10
CA ARG A 226 -11.30 -20.48 59.19
C ARG A 226 -12.05 -21.40 60.16
N LEU A 227 -12.81 -22.36 59.63
CA LEU A 227 -13.56 -23.34 60.40
C LEU A 227 -12.62 -24.30 61.16
N GLU A 228 -11.56 -24.79 60.53
CA GLU A 228 -10.54 -25.61 61.18
C GLU A 228 -9.89 -24.87 62.37
N ALA A 229 -9.52 -23.60 62.17
CA ALA A 229 -8.97 -22.78 63.24
C ALA A 229 -9.99 -22.55 64.39
N ALA A 230 -11.27 -22.43 64.08
CA ALA A 230 -12.34 -22.31 65.08
C ALA A 230 -12.53 -23.61 65.87
N ILE A 231 -12.54 -24.77 65.20
CA ILE A 231 -12.61 -26.09 65.82
C ILE A 231 -11.42 -26.31 66.76
N LYS A 232 -10.19 -26.04 66.28
CA LYS A 232 -8.98 -26.17 67.08
C LYS A 232 -9.02 -25.32 68.35
N ARG A 233 -9.51 -24.08 68.25
CA ARG A 233 -9.72 -23.19 69.41
C ARG A 233 -10.77 -23.73 70.38
N LYS A 234 -11.92 -24.20 69.89
CA LYS A 234 -12.98 -24.78 70.75
C LYS A 234 -12.49 -26.04 71.47
N ASN A 235 -11.82 -26.95 70.76
CA ASN A 235 -11.25 -28.15 71.35
C ASN A 235 -10.18 -27.83 72.41
N GLY A 236 -9.35 -26.81 72.17
CA GLY A 236 -8.41 -26.31 73.18
C GLY A 236 -9.10 -25.81 74.46
N ARG A 237 -10.15 -24.98 74.32
CA ARG A 237 -10.96 -24.51 75.46
C ARG A 237 -11.62 -25.66 76.21
N LEU A 238 -12.16 -26.65 75.50
CA LEU A 238 -12.79 -27.83 76.10
C LEU A 238 -11.78 -28.62 76.93
N ARG A 239 -10.56 -28.84 76.39
CA ARG A 239 -9.48 -29.51 77.12
C ARG A 239 -9.13 -28.77 78.41
N THR A 240 -8.96 -27.45 78.34
CA THR A 240 -8.68 -26.62 79.52
C THR A 240 -9.81 -26.70 80.56
N LEU A 241 -11.07 -26.69 80.12
CA LEU A 241 -12.22 -26.83 81.01
C LEU A 241 -12.22 -28.21 81.70
N ASN A 242 -11.94 -29.27 80.94
CA ASN A 242 -11.85 -30.62 81.46
C ASN A 242 -10.71 -30.78 82.49
N ASP A 243 -9.52 -30.23 82.19
CA ASP A 243 -8.38 -30.22 83.11
C ASP A 243 -8.68 -29.44 84.41
N ASN A 244 -9.53 -28.41 84.33
CA ASN A 244 -9.99 -27.66 85.50
C ASN A 244 -10.97 -28.48 86.33
N TYR A 245 -11.90 -29.17 85.67
CA TYR A 245 -12.88 -30.04 86.32
C TYR A 245 -12.21 -31.20 87.06
N GLU A 246 -11.30 -31.91 86.39
CA GLU A 246 -10.49 -32.99 86.98
C GLU A 246 -9.67 -32.52 88.19
N ARG A 247 -9.10 -31.30 88.13
CA ARG A 247 -8.40 -30.72 89.28
C ARG A 247 -9.28 -30.41 90.47
N ARG A 248 -10.57 -30.12 90.27
CA ARG A 248 -11.53 -29.88 91.36
C ARG A 248 -12.11 -31.17 91.94
N LEU A 249 -12.03 -32.27 91.19
CA LEU A 249 -12.55 -33.58 91.60
C LEU A 249 -11.57 -34.35 92.50
N ARG A 250 -10.28 -34.08 92.38
CA ARG A 250 -9.21 -34.59 93.25
C ARG A 250 -9.04 -33.71 94.48
#